data_AF-A0AAU4RYV8-F1
#
_entry.id   AF-A0AAU4RYV8-F1
#
_cell.length_a   1.000
_cell.length_b   1.000
_cell.length_c   1.000
_cell.angle_alpha   90.00
_cell.angle_beta   90.00
_cell.angle_gamma   90.00
#
_symmetry.space_group_name_H-M   'P 1'
#
loop_
_entity.id
_entity.type
_entity.pdbx_description
1 polymer ?
#
loop_
_entity_poly.entity_id
_entity_poly.type
_entity_poly.pdbx_seq_one_letter_code
_entity_poly.pdbx_strand_id
1 'polypeptide(L)'
;MTHRPIEEPLRPVRPHPVDTAGWHRPPEPDQVDPAVLSALLLRHGWQRRGGAAGRYGRWTPPGPGGGGTSLLVPENRAFPDSDDLLGEALVALSRSGTPSAREVLVSLAVPSDEIRWWRDVPTGPAGTTPWTVEEQLRASARQTLLAAALATRARAGYYGARHRRPAAAMLENVLVGSPAGGRRLTAFVPVGTGRTLAVRLHQALYAAREAIDYQRATGGMDAFDGAVEAGVSRELTDALIALVRGTEGARIAVEWAPGAGVPEGCAAGAEAVEFSPGDLPVLREAGARYLREEPSVSVRITGAVVRMRRSGPRGEGTVRLRVLAGAEIPHVRLTLDEEAYRIAGHAHLVGLPVRVHGRLESRGGFRKLTGVSGVVPVQVDEAERDRLLKSLQENLDFFEEACGGD
;
A
#
# COMPACT_ATOMS: atom_id res chain seq x y z
N MET A 1 -23.01 49.90 -6.68
CA MET A 1 -21.59 50.21 -6.88
C MET A 1 -21.00 50.61 -5.53
N THR A 2 -20.29 49.69 -4.90
CA THR A 2 -19.54 49.91 -3.65
C THR A 2 -18.22 49.18 -3.82
N HIS A 3 -17.19 49.96 -4.17
CA HIS A 3 -15.83 49.47 -4.36
C HIS A 3 -15.26 48.99 -3.02
N ARG A 4 -14.78 47.74 -2.99
CA ARG A 4 -13.98 47.19 -1.90
C ARG A 4 -12.54 47.71 -2.08
N PRO A 5 -11.89 48.29 -1.05
CA PRO A 5 -10.52 48.76 -1.21
C PRO A 5 -9.55 47.58 -1.31
N ILE A 6 -8.73 47.62 -2.36
CA ILE A 6 -7.56 46.76 -2.59
C ILE A 6 -6.44 47.35 -1.75
N GLU A 7 -6.24 46.85 -0.53
CA GLU A 7 -5.00 46.97 0.25
C GLU A 7 -5.20 46.26 1.60
N GLU A 8 -5.29 44.94 1.56
CA GLU A 8 -5.05 44.11 2.73
C GLU A 8 -3.61 43.59 2.60
N PRO A 9 -2.69 43.91 3.53
CA PRO A 9 -1.34 43.37 3.46
C PRO A 9 -1.42 41.85 3.55
N LEU A 10 -0.86 41.16 2.54
CA LEU A 10 -0.77 39.70 2.51
C LEU A 10 -0.23 39.22 3.85
N ARG A 11 -1.06 38.50 4.60
CA ARG A 11 -0.63 37.86 5.85
C ARG A 11 0.61 37.03 5.53
N PRO A 12 1.72 37.18 6.27
CA PRO A 12 2.88 36.34 6.06
C PRO A 12 2.44 34.88 6.21
N VAL A 13 2.62 34.11 5.14
CA VAL A 13 2.38 32.67 5.12
C VAL A 13 3.22 32.10 6.25
N ARG A 14 2.56 31.57 7.29
CA ARG A 14 3.27 30.83 8.34
C ARG A 14 4.04 29.70 7.63
N PRO A 15 5.35 29.55 7.85
CA PRO A 15 6.08 28.43 7.28
C PRO A 15 5.41 27.13 7.71
N HIS A 16 5.16 26.24 6.75
CA HIS A 16 4.60 24.92 7.00
C HIS A 16 5.53 24.15 7.94
N PRO A 17 5.02 23.53 9.02
CA PRO A 17 5.84 22.81 9.97
C PRO A 17 6.13 21.40 9.45
N VAL A 18 6.86 21.29 8.33
CA VAL A 18 7.45 20.03 7.85
C VAL A 18 8.70 20.32 7.00
N ASP A 19 9.72 20.94 7.59
CA ASP A 19 11.11 20.64 7.19
C ASP A 19 11.46 19.26 7.79
N THR A 20 10.86 18.19 7.27
CA THR A 20 11.33 16.83 7.56
C THR A 20 12.66 16.63 6.84
N ALA A 21 13.71 16.97 7.56
CA ALA A 21 15.13 16.65 7.33
C ALA A 21 15.44 15.86 6.04
N GLY A 22 15.87 16.54 4.98
CA GLY A 22 16.93 16.03 4.08
C GLY A 22 16.55 15.12 2.91
N TRP A 23 15.28 14.74 2.67
CA TRP A 23 14.93 13.78 1.59
C TRP A 23 15.22 14.30 0.18
N HIS A 24 15.28 15.61 0.00
CA HIS A 24 15.65 16.27 -1.26
C HIS A 24 17.16 16.49 -1.40
N ARG A 25 17.94 16.20 -0.35
CA ARG A 25 19.38 16.42 -0.34
C ARG A 25 20.08 15.21 -0.97
N PRO A 26 21.00 15.39 -1.92
CA PRO A 26 21.84 14.29 -2.37
C PRO A 26 22.62 13.69 -1.20
N PRO A 27 22.91 12.38 -1.22
CA PRO A 27 23.67 11.74 -0.15
C PRO A 27 25.05 12.40 -0.01
N GLU A 28 25.52 12.57 1.22
CA GLU A 28 26.86 13.11 1.48
C GLU A 28 27.91 11.97 1.39
N PRO A 29 29.13 12.22 0.87
CA PRO A 29 30.14 11.18 0.67
C PRO A 29 30.52 10.43 1.95
N ASP A 30 30.60 11.16 3.07
CA ASP A 30 30.92 10.67 4.41
C ASP A 30 29.82 9.77 5.01
N GLN A 31 28.63 9.72 4.41
CA GLN A 31 27.50 8.87 4.82
C GLN A 31 27.33 7.63 3.93
N VAL A 32 28.03 7.56 2.79
CA VAL A 32 27.91 6.44 1.85
C VAL A 32 28.89 5.31 2.20
N ASP A 33 28.36 4.11 2.42
CA ASP A 33 29.20 2.90 2.49
C ASP A 33 29.56 2.45 1.05
N PRO A 34 30.86 2.34 0.69
CA PRO A 34 31.28 1.88 -0.63
C PRO A 34 30.76 0.49 -1.01
N ALA A 35 30.55 -0.40 -0.03
CA ALA A 35 29.98 -1.72 -0.26
C ALA A 35 28.50 -1.62 -0.66
N VAL A 36 27.75 -0.74 0.00
CA VAL A 36 26.34 -0.46 -0.34
C VAL A 36 26.23 0.18 -1.72
N LEU A 37 27.07 1.17 -2.04
CA LEU A 37 27.12 1.78 -3.37
C LEU A 37 27.42 0.74 -4.45
N SER A 38 28.44 -0.11 -4.24
CA SER A 38 28.79 -1.18 -5.18
C SER A 38 27.66 -2.19 -5.39
N ALA A 39 26.95 -2.58 -4.32
CA ALA A 39 25.81 -3.47 -4.40
C ALA A 39 24.63 -2.86 -5.18
N LEU A 40 24.34 -1.56 -4.96
CA LEU A 40 23.31 -0.83 -5.68
C LEU A 40 23.66 -0.65 -7.16
N LEU A 41 24.92 -0.33 -7.48
CA LEU A 41 25.39 -0.25 -8.86
C LEU A 41 25.16 -1.58 -9.59
N LEU A 42 25.58 -2.70 -8.99
CA LEU A 42 25.37 -4.03 -9.56
C LEU A 42 23.88 -4.34 -9.77
N ARG A 43 23.03 -4.09 -8.77
CA ARG A 43 21.57 -4.29 -8.83
C ARG A 43 20.93 -3.54 -10.00
N HIS A 44 21.39 -2.31 -10.26
CA HIS A 44 20.85 -1.43 -11.30
C HIS A 44 21.58 -1.58 -12.64
N GLY A 45 22.31 -2.69 -12.82
CA GLY A 45 22.89 -3.11 -14.09
C GLY A 45 24.22 -2.44 -14.46
N TRP A 46 24.83 -1.68 -13.54
CA TRP A 46 26.18 -1.16 -13.77
C TRP A 46 27.18 -2.31 -13.76
N GLN A 47 28.18 -2.19 -14.64
CA GLN A 47 29.18 -3.23 -14.83
C GLN A 47 30.52 -2.79 -14.26
N ARG A 48 31.16 -3.63 -13.46
CA ARG A 48 32.54 -3.44 -13.02
C ARG A 48 33.50 -3.85 -14.13
N ARG A 49 34.20 -2.88 -14.75
CA ARG A 49 35.14 -3.08 -15.88
C ARG A 49 36.62 -2.98 -15.44
N GLY A 50 36.93 -3.57 -14.30
CA GLY A 50 38.26 -3.57 -13.68
C GLY A 50 38.39 -2.59 -12.53
N GLY A 51 39.63 -2.28 -12.17
CA GLY A 51 39.98 -1.53 -10.97
C GLY A 51 41.29 -2.04 -10.39
N ALA A 52 41.74 -1.43 -9.30
CA ALA A 52 42.87 -1.92 -8.52
C ALA A 52 42.35 -2.63 -7.28
N ALA A 53 42.62 -3.94 -7.16
CA ALA A 53 42.20 -4.75 -6.02
C ALA A 53 42.72 -4.16 -4.70
N GLY A 54 41.87 -4.13 -3.67
CA GLY A 54 42.13 -3.48 -2.39
C GLY A 54 42.05 -1.95 -2.42
N ARG A 55 41.74 -1.34 -3.58
CA ARG A 55 41.71 0.13 -3.76
C ARG A 55 40.35 0.60 -4.24
N TYR A 56 40.06 0.42 -5.54
CA TYR A 56 38.83 0.90 -6.16
C TYR A 56 38.39 0.02 -7.33
N GLY A 57 37.07 -0.05 -7.55
CA GLY A 57 36.44 -0.61 -8.74
C GLY A 57 36.03 0.48 -9.72
N ARG A 58 36.22 0.21 -11.02
CA ARG A 58 35.73 1.06 -12.10
C ARG A 58 34.39 0.53 -12.62
N TRP A 59 33.36 1.37 -12.56
CA TRP A 59 32.00 1.02 -12.97
C TRP A 59 31.57 1.82 -14.20
N THR A 60 30.80 1.19 -15.08
CA THR A 60 30.21 1.81 -16.27
C THR A 60 28.70 1.55 -16.32
N PRO A 61 27.90 2.51 -16.82
CA PRO A 61 26.44 2.41 -16.82
C PRO A 61 25.94 1.29 -17.76
N PRO A 62 24.73 0.76 -17.50
CA PRO A 62 24.09 -0.21 -18.40
C PRO A 62 23.76 0.41 -19.77
N GLY A 63 23.84 -0.41 -20.83
CA GLY A 63 23.38 -0.07 -22.19
C GLY A 63 24.48 0.31 -23.20
N PRO A 64 24.15 0.38 -24.50
CA PRO A 64 25.12 0.53 -25.59
C PRO A 64 25.80 1.92 -25.65
N GLY A 65 25.29 2.92 -24.93
CA GLY A 65 25.86 4.28 -24.84
C GLY A 65 26.81 4.50 -23.66
N GLY A 66 27.20 3.46 -22.92
CA GLY A 66 27.93 3.58 -21.65
C GLY A 66 29.40 4.04 -21.74
N GLY A 67 29.81 4.67 -22.84
CA GLY A 67 31.19 5.10 -23.08
C GLY A 67 31.61 6.39 -22.37
N GLY A 68 30.65 7.24 -21.96
CA GLY A 68 30.96 8.60 -21.46
C GLY A 68 31.11 8.73 -19.93
N THR A 69 30.43 7.88 -19.15
CA THR A 69 30.41 7.98 -17.68
C THR A 69 31.11 6.77 -17.08
N SER A 70 32.19 7.00 -16.34
CA SER A 70 32.87 5.97 -15.57
C SER A 70 32.97 6.43 -14.12
N LEU A 71 32.60 5.55 -13.18
CA LEU A 71 32.67 5.81 -11.75
C LEU A 71 33.86 5.06 -11.17
N LEU A 72 34.59 5.70 -10.28
CA LEU A 72 35.57 5.04 -9.42
C LEU A 72 34.94 4.93 -8.04
N VAL A 73 34.76 3.69 -7.57
CA VAL A 73 34.18 3.43 -6.26
C VAL A 73 35.23 2.73 -5.41
N PRO A 74 35.62 3.28 -4.24
CA PRO A 74 36.59 2.63 -3.38
C PRO A 74 36.06 1.26 -2.91
N GLU A 75 36.95 0.29 -2.67
CA GLU A 75 36.51 -1.03 -2.19
C GLU A 75 36.06 -1.00 -0.73
N ASN A 76 36.63 -0.09 0.06
CA ASN A 76 36.29 0.13 1.46
C ASN A 76 36.68 1.55 1.89
N ARG A 77 36.21 1.98 3.05
CA ARG A 77 36.53 3.31 3.62
C ARG A 77 37.96 3.46 4.16
N ALA A 78 38.72 2.36 4.29
CA ALA A 78 40.11 2.43 4.74
C ALA A 78 41.07 2.85 3.62
N PHE A 79 40.61 2.89 2.36
CA PHE A 79 41.39 3.39 1.24
C PHE A 79 41.59 4.91 1.34
N PRO A 80 42.82 5.43 1.18
CA PRO A 80 43.07 6.88 1.10
C PRO A 80 42.19 7.54 0.04
N ASP A 81 41.73 8.76 0.29
CA ASP A 81 40.88 9.53 -0.61
C ASP A 81 39.50 8.89 -0.89
N SER A 82 39.01 8.03 0.02
CA SER A 82 37.69 7.39 -0.12
C SER A 82 36.57 8.39 -0.29
N ASP A 83 36.58 9.47 0.49
CA ASP A 83 35.52 10.47 0.52
C ASP A 83 35.52 11.31 -0.77
N ASP A 84 36.71 11.59 -1.32
CA ASP A 84 36.87 12.27 -2.60
C ASP A 84 36.34 11.41 -3.74
N LEU A 85 36.72 10.12 -3.80
CA LEU A 85 36.22 9.19 -4.82
C LEU A 85 34.70 9.00 -4.73
N LEU A 86 34.15 8.89 -3.51
CA LEU A 86 32.70 8.83 -3.32
C LEU A 86 32.03 10.14 -3.77
N GLY A 87 32.60 11.30 -3.44
CA GLY A 87 32.11 12.60 -3.89
C GLY A 87 32.06 12.71 -5.42
N GLU A 88 33.14 12.34 -6.10
CA GLU A 88 33.21 12.30 -7.55
C GLU A 88 32.17 11.33 -8.15
N ALA A 89 32.03 10.13 -7.57
CA ALA A 89 31.07 9.14 -8.02
C ALA A 89 29.61 9.64 -7.88
N LEU A 90 29.28 10.30 -6.77
CA LEU A 90 27.95 10.87 -6.53
C LEU A 90 27.64 12.02 -7.49
N VAL A 91 28.61 12.91 -7.74
CA VAL A 91 28.48 13.98 -8.74
C VAL A 91 28.28 13.38 -10.13
N ALA A 92 29.06 12.38 -10.51
CA ALA A 92 28.93 11.72 -11.80
C ALA A 92 27.57 10.99 -11.96
N LEU A 93 27.06 10.34 -10.91
CA LEU A 93 25.72 9.75 -10.87
C LEU A 93 24.65 10.83 -11.05
N SER A 94 24.75 11.96 -10.36
CA SER A 94 23.77 13.06 -10.43
C SER A 94 23.68 13.70 -11.82
N ARG A 95 24.81 13.73 -12.54
CA ARG A 95 24.92 14.25 -13.90
C ARG A 95 24.60 13.19 -14.97
N SER A 96 24.49 11.93 -14.59
CA SER A 96 24.13 10.85 -15.51
C SER A 96 22.68 11.01 -15.97
N GLY A 97 22.46 10.92 -17.28
CA GLY A 97 21.13 10.86 -17.86
C GLY A 97 20.43 9.50 -17.71
N THR A 98 21.11 8.49 -17.14
CA THR A 98 20.57 7.13 -17.04
C THR A 98 19.54 7.00 -15.91
N PRO A 99 18.38 6.35 -16.15
CA PRO A 99 17.41 6.09 -15.08
C PRO A 99 18.00 5.32 -13.88
N SER A 100 18.92 4.38 -14.16
CA SER A 100 19.60 3.59 -13.12
C SER A 100 20.45 4.43 -12.17
N ALA A 101 21.01 5.56 -12.62
CA ALA A 101 21.76 6.45 -11.72
C ALA A 101 20.85 7.10 -10.69
N ARG A 102 19.63 7.49 -11.10
CA ARG A 102 18.63 8.08 -10.21
C ARG A 102 18.13 7.06 -9.18
N GLU A 103 17.86 5.83 -9.61
CA GLU A 103 17.46 4.74 -8.68
C GLU A 103 18.56 4.47 -7.63
N VAL A 104 19.84 4.46 -8.03
CA VAL A 104 20.97 4.34 -7.09
C VAL A 104 21.00 5.51 -6.10
N LEU A 105 20.86 6.75 -6.56
CA LEU A 105 20.88 7.92 -5.68
C LEU A 105 19.71 7.94 -4.69
N VAL A 106 18.51 7.54 -5.11
CA VAL A 106 17.35 7.40 -4.21
C VAL A 106 17.63 6.35 -3.13
N SER A 107 18.11 5.17 -3.52
CA SER A 107 18.43 4.09 -2.56
C SER A 107 19.57 4.43 -1.60
N LEU A 108 20.47 5.34 -1.96
CA LEU A 108 21.52 5.87 -1.07
C LEU A 108 20.99 6.95 -0.11
N ALA A 109 20.18 7.88 -0.61
CA ALA A 109 19.60 8.95 0.19
C ALA A 109 18.59 8.43 1.22
N VAL A 110 17.80 7.43 0.84
CA VAL A 110 16.81 6.78 1.69
C VAL A 110 17.02 5.26 1.61
N PRO A 111 17.75 4.65 2.56
CA PRO A 111 17.94 3.20 2.60
C PRO A 111 16.61 2.46 2.56
N SER A 112 16.36 1.74 1.47
CA SER A 112 15.05 1.19 1.13
C SER A 112 15.11 -0.23 0.58
N ASP A 113 14.10 -1.02 0.93
CA ASP A 113 13.78 -2.26 0.22
C ASP A 113 13.06 -1.88 -1.09
N GLU A 114 13.46 -2.47 -2.22
CA GLU A 114 12.91 -2.14 -3.54
C GLU A 114 11.87 -3.17 -3.95
N ILE A 115 10.65 -2.73 -4.24
CA ILE A 115 9.59 -3.58 -4.79
C ILE A 115 9.41 -3.20 -6.26
N ARG A 116 9.54 -4.19 -7.14
CA ARG A 116 9.53 -3.99 -8.59
C ARG A 116 8.38 -4.74 -9.22
N TRP A 117 7.59 -4.05 -10.04
CA TRP A 117 6.52 -4.63 -10.85
C TRP A 117 6.88 -4.56 -12.31
N TRP A 118 6.56 -5.61 -13.06
CA TRP A 118 6.63 -5.64 -14.51
C TRP A 118 5.29 -6.09 -15.09
N ARG A 119 4.91 -5.48 -16.20
CA ARG A 119 3.78 -5.92 -17.03
C ARG A 119 4.25 -6.14 -18.46
N ASP A 120 4.00 -7.34 -18.97
CA ASP A 120 4.28 -7.69 -20.34
C ASP A 120 3.07 -7.35 -21.20
N VAL A 121 3.16 -6.15 -21.79
CA VAL A 121 2.13 -5.50 -22.62
C VAL A 121 2.73 -5.13 -23.98
N PRO A 122 1.94 -5.19 -25.07
CA PRO A 122 2.38 -4.72 -26.37
C PRO A 122 2.90 -3.27 -26.30
N THR A 123 4.06 -3.04 -26.91
CA THR A 123 4.70 -1.72 -26.88
C THR A 123 4.18 -0.87 -28.04
N GLY A 124 3.85 0.39 -27.76
CA GLY A 124 3.45 1.35 -28.77
C GLY A 124 4.62 1.78 -29.67
N PRO A 125 4.35 2.58 -30.71
CA PRO A 125 5.39 3.15 -31.58
C PRO A 125 6.50 3.81 -30.76
N ALA A 126 7.75 3.61 -31.17
CA ALA A 126 8.95 4.14 -30.52
C ALA A 126 9.08 3.84 -29.01
N GLY A 127 8.55 2.71 -28.53
CA GLY A 127 8.69 2.33 -27.12
C GLY A 127 7.68 3.00 -26.18
N THR A 128 6.68 3.68 -26.73
CA THR A 128 5.65 4.36 -25.94
C THR A 128 4.72 3.35 -25.25
N THR A 129 4.12 3.77 -24.13
CA THR A 129 3.12 2.98 -23.41
C THR A 129 1.82 3.78 -23.39
N PRO A 130 0.67 3.16 -23.68
CA PRO A 130 -0.62 3.83 -23.53
C PRO A 130 -0.84 4.33 -22.10
N TRP A 131 -1.45 5.51 -21.96
CA TRP A 131 -1.69 6.13 -20.65
C TRP A 131 -2.42 5.21 -19.67
N THR A 132 -3.48 4.55 -20.12
CA THR A 132 -4.28 3.61 -19.32
C THR A 132 -3.47 2.42 -18.80
N VAL A 133 -2.44 1.98 -19.54
CA VAL A 133 -1.57 0.89 -19.12
C VAL A 133 -0.64 1.32 -17.99
N GLU A 134 -0.14 2.57 -18.05
CA GLU A 134 0.67 3.16 -16.99
C GLU A 134 -0.14 3.42 -15.71
N GLU A 135 -1.34 4.00 -15.84
CA GLU A 135 -2.25 4.20 -14.70
C GLU A 135 -2.61 2.88 -14.03
N GLN A 136 -2.93 1.86 -14.83
CA GLN A 136 -3.24 0.54 -14.31
C GLN A 136 -2.05 -0.08 -13.57
N LEU A 137 -0.82 0.08 -14.07
CA LEU A 137 0.39 -0.40 -13.38
C LEU A 137 0.57 0.30 -12.02
N ARG A 138 0.45 1.63 -11.98
CA ARG A 138 0.57 2.42 -10.74
C ARG A 138 -0.53 2.08 -9.74
N ALA A 139 -1.78 1.97 -10.21
CA ALA A 139 -2.93 1.63 -9.38
C ALA A 139 -2.78 0.22 -8.78
N SER A 140 -2.43 -0.78 -9.60
CA SER A 140 -2.22 -2.15 -9.13
C SER A 140 -1.04 -2.25 -8.17
N ALA A 141 0.09 -1.59 -8.44
CA ALA A 141 1.22 -1.57 -7.52
C ALA A 141 0.85 -0.95 -6.16
N ARG A 142 0.12 0.17 -6.15
CA ARG A 142 -0.38 0.78 -4.92
C ARG A 142 -1.34 -0.14 -4.16
N GLN A 143 -2.24 -0.84 -4.87
CA GLN A 143 -3.15 -1.82 -4.27
C GLN A 143 -2.38 -3.01 -3.65
N THR A 144 -1.34 -3.51 -4.33
CA THR A 144 -0.45 -4.56 -3.80
C THR A 144 0.23 -4.12 -2.49
N LEU A 145 0.79 -2.90 -2.47
CA LEU A 145 1.40 -2.34 -1.26
C LEU A 145 0.38 -2.18 -0.12
N LEU A 146 -0.83 -1.69 -0.44
CA LEU A 146 -1.89 -1.52 0.55
C LEU A 146 -2.35 -2.87 1.13
N ALA A 147 -2.48 -3.91 0.29
CA ALA A 147 -2.83 -5.25 0.74
C ALA A 147 -1.77 -5.83 1.69
N ALA A 148 -0.49 -5.64 1.37
CA ALA A 148 0.60 -6.03 2.26
C ALA A 148 0.58 -5.24 3.58
N ALA A 149 0.34 -3.93 3.52
CA ALA A 149 0.21 -3.08 4.70
C ALA A 149 -0.93 -3.54 5.61
N LEU A 150 -2.10 -3.90 5.04
CA LEU A 150 -3.23 -4.47 5.78
C LEU A 150 -2.85 -5.79 6.47
N ALA A 151 -2.11 -6.66 5.79
CA ALA A 151 -1.63 -7.92 6.34
C ALA A 151 -0.57 -7.77 7.45
N THR A 152 0.01 -6.58 7.64
CA THR A 152 0.82 -6.29 8.83
C THR A 152 -0.04 -6.00 10.08
N ARG A 153 -1.32 -5.69 9.90
CA ARG A 153 -2.22 -5.23 10.99
C ARG A 153 -3.03 -6.37 11.60
N ALA A 154 -3.43 -7.34 10.80
CA ALA A 154 -4.14 -8.53 11.26
C ALA A 154 -3.91 -9.68 10.27
N ARG A 155 -4.16 -10.91 10.71
CA ARG A 155 -4.22 -12.09 9.83
C ARG A 155 -5.67 -12.31 9.43
N ALA A 156 -6.03 -11.94 8.21
CA ALA A 156 -7.38 -12.12 7.70
C ALA A 156 -7.38 -12.29 6.18
N GLY A 157 -8.22 -13.21 5.69
CA GLY A 157 -8.42 -13.39 4.25
C GLY A 157 -9.14 -12.20 3.60
N TYR A 158 -9.76 -11.31 4.38
CA TYR A 158 -10.42 -10.11 3.87
C TYR A 158 -10.39 -9.01 4.93
N TYR A 159 -10.09 -7.76 4.53
CA TYR A 159 -10.02 -6.61 5.45
C TYR A 159 -11.18 -5.64 5.24
N GLY A 160 -11.59 -5.41 4.00
CA GLY A 160 -12.61 -4.43 3.64
C GLY A 160 -12.21 -3.01 4.03
N ALA A 161 -12.95 -2.42 4.96
CA ALA A 161 -12.65 -1.08 5.48
C ALA A 161 -11.74 -1.10 6.73
N ARG A 162 -11.50 -2.28 7.32
CA ARG A 162 -10.66 -2.41 8.52
C ARG A 162 -9.20 -2.10 8.21
N HIS A 163 -8.55 -1.41 9.14
CA HIS A 163 -7.14 -1.06 9.14
C HIS A 163 -6.67 -0.25 7.92
N ARG A 164 -7.60 0.26 7.09
CA ARG A 164 -7.25 0.96 5.85
C ARG A 164 -6.44 2.23 6.10
N ARG A 165 -6.83 3.01 7.11
CA ARG A 165 -6.10 4.22 7.55
C ARG A 165 -4.67 3.92 7.99
N PRO A 166 -4.45 3.09 9.02
CA PRO A 166 -3.10 2.78 9.46
C PRO A 166 -2.28 2.04 8.39
N ALA A 167 -2.92 1.33 7.45
CA ALA A 167 -2.25 0.77 6.28
C ALA A 167 -1.84 1.84 5.26
N ALA A 168 -2.72 2.79 4.93
CA ALA A 168 -2.41 3.90 4.04
C ALA A 168 -1.29 4.80 4.59
N ALA A 169 -1.27 5.04 5.91
CA ALA A 169 -0.21 5.79 6.57
C ALA A 169 1.18 5.15 6.39
N MET A 170 1.27 3.81 6.30
CA MET A 170 2.55 3.13 6.03
C MET A 170 3.10 3.42 4.63
N LEU A 171 2.23 3.83 3.69
CA LEU A 171 2.61 4.15 2.31
C LEU A 171 3.04 5.61 2.13
N GLU A 172 2.83 6.50 3.12
CA GLU A 172 3.13 7.94 3.01
C GLU A 172 4.60 8.21 2.70
N ASN A 173 5.49 7.37 3.21
CA ASN A 173 6.94 7.47 3.08
C ASN A 173 7.52 6.65 1.91
N VAL A 174 6.67 5.93 1.15
CA VAL A 174 7.13 5.10 0.03
C VAL A 174 7.38 5.98 -1.18
N LEU A 175 8.60 5.94 -1.70
CA LEU A 175 8.98 6.66 -2.91
C LEU A 175 8.76 5.78 -4.14
N VAL A 176 8.40 6.38 -5.27
CA VAL A 176 8.18 5.64 -6.52
C VAL A 176 9.07 6.19 -7.62
N GLY A 177 9.95 5.34 -8.13
CA GLY A 177 10.70 5.57 -9.36
C GLY A 177 9.96 4.97 -10.55
N SER A 178 9.90 5.72 -11.65
CA SER A 178 9.43 5.20 -12.93
C SER A 178 10.58 5.26 -13.94
N PRO A 179 11.13 4.10 -14.37
CA PRO A 179 11.99 4.10 -15.55
C PRO A 179 11.18 4.54 -16.78
N ALA A 180 11.89 5.00 -17.81
CA ALA A 180 11.27 5.31 -19.09
C ALA A 180 10.62 4.04 -19.68
N GLY A 181 9.36 4.12 -20.12
CA GLY A 181 8.71 3.07 -20.92
C GLY A 181 7.61 2.24 -20.24
N GLY A 182 6.97 2.72 -19.16
CA GLY A 182 5.62 2.30 -18.68
C GLY A 182 5.38 0.82 -18.30
N ARG A 183 6.38 -0.05 -18.50
CA ARG A 183 6.29 -1.51 -18.29
C ARG A 183 6.89 -1.97 -16.98
N ARG A 184 7.61 -1.09 -16.28
CA ARG A 184 8.23 -1.36 -14.99
C ARG A 184 7.96 -0.20 -14.04
N LEU A 185 7.70 -0.53 -12.78
CA LEU A 185 7.61 0.42 -11.68
C LEU A 185 8.49 -0.07 -10.53
N THR A 186 9.23 0.84 -9.89
CA THR A 186 10.03 0.55 -8.70
C THR A 186 9.48 1.39 -7.54
N ALA A 187 9.08 0.77 -6.44
CA ALA A 187 8.83 1.45 -5.18
C ALA A 187 10.00 1.24 -4.22
N PHE A 188 10.44 2.31 -3.58
CA PHE A 188 11.46 2.31 -2.54
C PHE A 188 10.75 2.42 -1.19
N VAL A 189 10.74 1.32 -0.45
CA VAL A 189 10.12 1.23 0.87
C VAL A 189 11.20 1.45 1.93
N PRO A 190 11.20 2.58 2.65
CA PRO A 190 12.25 2.89 3.60
C PRO A 190 12.36 1.82 4.69
N VAL A 191 13.58 1.36 4.96
CA VAL A 191 13.84 0.30 5.94
C VAL A 191 13.29 0.66 7.32
N GLY A 192 13.44 1.93 7.73
CA GLY A 192 13.05 2.40 9.07
C GLY A 192 11.54 2.40 9.33
N THR A 193 10.71 2.57 8.29
CA THR A 193 9.25 2.75 8.46
C THR A 193 8.41 1.68 7.76
N GLY A 194 8.94 1.00 6.74
CA GLY A 194 8.17 0.15 5.84
C GLY A 194 8.68 -1.28 5.67
N ARG A 195 9.80 -1.67 6.30
CA ARG A 195 10.38 -3.01 6.11
C ARG A 195 9.44 -4.15 6.46
N THR A 196 8.59 -4.00 7.47
CA THR A 196 7.57 -5.00 7.83
C THR A 196 6.54 -5.21 6.72
N LEU A 197 6.20 -4.16 5.96
CA LEU A 197 5.35 -4.25 4.78
C LEU A 197 6.06 -5.03 3.67
N ALA A 198 7.32 -4.72 3.38
CA ALA A 198 8.09 -5.41 2.33
C ALA A 198 8.24 -6.92 2.63
N VAL A 199 8.54 -7.27 3.88
CA VAL A 199 8.58 -8.67 4.37
C VAL A 199 7.23 -9.36 4.19
N ARG A 200 6.14 -8.69 4.62
CA ARG A 200 4.80 -9.26 4.52
C ARG A 200 4.37 -9.45 3.07
N LEU A 201 4.71 -8.51 2.19
CA LEU A 201 4.45 -8.65 0.76
C LEU A 201 5.20 -9.85 0.18
N HIS A 202 6.50 -9.97 0.47
CA HIS A 202 7.31 -11.10 0.01
C HIS A 202 6.68 -12.44 0.39
N GLN A 203 6.34 -12.62 1.68
CA GLN A 203 5.69 -13.84 2.17
C GLN A 203 4.36 -14.12 1.47
N ALA A 204 3.50 -13.10 1.34
CA ALA A 204 2.20 -13.25 0.72
C ALA A 204 2.27 -13.58 -0.78
N LEU A 205 3.25 -13.03 -1.51
CA LEU A 205 3.44 -13.33 -2.93
C LEU A 205 3.84 -14.79 -3.15
N TYR A 206 4.80 -15.29 -2.36
CA TYR A 206 5.22 -16.69 -2.43
C TYR A 206 4.08 -17.65 -2.04
N ALA A 207 3.39 -17.38 -0.94
CA ALA A 207 2.26 -18.20 -0.52
C ALA A 207 1.11 -18.17 -1.55
N ALA A 208 0.85 -17.04 -2.20
CA ALA A 208 -0.14 -16.96 -3.28
C ALA A 208 0.29 -17.80 -4.49
N ARG A 209 1.56 -17.75 -4.91
CA ARG A 209 2.09 -18.55 -6.01
C ARG A 209 1.98 -20.05 -5.71
N GLU A 210 2.43 -20.47 -4.53
CA GLU A 210 2.33 -21.85 -4.06
C GLU A 210 0.87 -22.34 -4.02
N ALA A 211 -0.06 -21.52 -3.52
CA ALA A 211 -1.47 -21.88 -3.47
C ALA A 211 -2.11 -22.02 -4.86
N ILE A 212 -1.72 -21.18 -5.84
CA ILE A 212 -2.20 -21.32 -7.21
C ILE A 212 -1.63 -22.60 -7.85
N ASP A 213 -0.35 -22.88 -7.65
CA ASP A 213 0.29 -24.06 -8.23
C ASP A 213 -0.26 -25.35 -7.62
N TYR A 214 -0.54 -25.33 -6.31
CA TYR A 214 -1.25 -26.41 -5.64
C TYR A 214 -2.66 -26.63 -6.20
N GLN A 215 -3.43 -25.55 -6.41
CA GLN A 215 -4.77 -25.65 -7.00
C GLN A 215 -4.71 -26.24 -8.41
N ARG A 216 -3.71 -25.87 -9.21
CA ARG A 216 -3.53 -26.44 -10.56
C ARG A 216 -3.19 -27.92 -10.53
N ALA A 217 -2.38 -28.34 -9.56
CA ALA A 217 -1.95 -29.72 -9.44
C ALA A 217 -3.05 -30.65 -8.88
N THR A 218 -3.88 -30.14 -7.97
CA THR A 218 -4.81 -30.97 -7.16
C THR A 218 -6.28 -30.65 -7.36
N GLY A 219 -6.61 -29.46 -7.88
CA GLY A 219 -7.95 -28.88 -7.87
C GLY A 219 -8.40 -28.34 -6.51
N GLY A 220 -7.59 -28.50 -5.45
CA GLY A 220 -7.90 -28.08 -4.09
C GLY A 220 -7.65 -26.59 -3.82
N MET A 221 -8.46 -26.00 -2.94
CA MET A 221 -8.34 -24.59 -2.52
C MET A 221 -7.80 -24.43 -1.10
N ASP A 222 -7.54 -25.53 -0.39
CA ASP A 222 -7.09 -25.57 1.01
C ASP A 222 -5.74 -24.88 1.23
N ALA A 223 -4.85 -24.86 0.23
CA ALA A 223 -3.61 -24.09 0.30
C ALA A 223 -3.86 -22.57 0.48
N PHE A 224 -4.99 -22.03 -0.03
CA PHE A 224 -5.35 -20.63 0.18
C PHE A 224 -5.76 -20.33 1.62
N ASP A 225 -6.21 -21.32 2.39
CA ASP A 225 -6.58 -21.15 3.79
C ASP A 225 -5.32 -20.93 4.64
N GLY A 226 -4.27 -21.73 4.40
CA GLY A 226 -2.95 -21.55 5.02
C GLY A 226 -2.24 -20.26 4.56
N ALA A 227 -2.44 -19.86 3.31
CA ALA A 227 -1.82 -18.65 2.75
C ALA A 227 -2.25 -17.35 3.44
N VAL A 228 -3.40 -17.35 4.15
CA VAL A 228 -3.84 -16.20 4.97
C VAL A 228 -2.82 -15.86 6.06
N GLU A 229 -2.15 -16.87 6.63
CA GLU A 229 -1.14 -16.67 7.67
C GLU A 229 0.12 -15.96 7.14
N ALA A 230 0.42 -16.15 5.85
CA ALA A 230 1.49 -15.45 5.15
C ALA A 230 1.08 -14.02 4.72
N GLY A 231 -0.22 -13.70 4.72
CA GLY A 231 -0.77 -12.38 4.38
C GLY A 231 -1.58 -12.34 3.08
N VAL A 232 -1.91 -13.50 2.49
CA VAL A 232 -2.80 -13.53 1.33
C VAL A 232 -4.21 -13.16 1.76
N SER A 233 -4.83 -12.30 0.97
CA SER A 233 -6.16 -11.77 1.22
C SER A 233 -6.84 -11.44 -0.09
N ARG A 234 -8.15 -11.19 -0.02
CA ARG A 234 -8.94 -10.72 -1.15
C ARG A 234 -8.37 -9.45 -1.76
N GLU A 235 -7.93 -8.51 -0.93
CA GLU A 235 -7.30 -7.27 -1.40
C GLU A 235 -6.04 -7.55 -2.23
N LEU A 236 -5.24 -8.54 -1.82
CA LEU A 236 -4.07 -8.96 -2.60
C LEU A 236 -4.49 -9.67 -3.88
N THR A 237 -5.45 -10.59 -3.84
CA THR A 237 -5.91 -11.29 -5.05
C THR A 237 -6.51 -10.32 -6.06
N ASP A 238 -7.28 -9.33 -5.60
CA ASP A 238 -7.86 -8.29 -6.46
C ASP A 238 -6.76 -7.40 -7.08
N ALA A 239 -5.72 -7.06 -6.31
CA ALA A 239 -4.55 -6.32 -6.82
C ALA A 239 -3.77 -7.11 -7.88
N LEU A 240 -3.56 -8.41 -7.66
CA LEU A 240 -2.89 -9.30 -8.62
C LEU A 240 -3.73 -9.48 -9.90
N ILE A 241 -5.04 -9.64 -9.77
CA ILE A 241 -5.96 -9.68 -10.92
C ILE A 241 -5.86 -8.39 -11.73
N ALA A 242 -5.84 -7.23 -11.06
CA ALA A 242 -5.72 -5.94 -11.71
C ALA A 242 -4.37 -5.78 -12.43
N LEU A 243 -3.29 -6.29 -11.84
CA LEU A 243 -1.96 -6.26 -12.43
C LEU A 243 -1.86 -7.12 -13.71
N VAL A 244 -2.45 -8.32 -13.69
CA VAL A 244 -2.36 -9.33 -14.77
C VAL A 244 -3.38 -9.10 -15.88
N ARG A 245 -4.49 -8.42 -15.60
CA ARG A 245 -5.55 -8.19 -16.61
C ARG A 245 -4.98 -7.43 -17.82
N GLY A 246 -5.16 -8.00 -19.00
CA GLY A 246 -4.73 -7.37 -20.27
C GLY A 246 -3.23 -7.43 -20.53
N THR A 247 -2.49 -8.33 -19.85
CA THR A 247 -1.05 -8.58 -20.08
C THR A 247 -0.83 -10.02 -20.55
N GLU A 248 0.34 -10.31 -21.11
CA GLU A 248 0.81 -11.69 -21.37
C GLU A 248 1.37 -12.34 -20.09
N GLY A 249 1.89 -11.52 -19.19
CA GLY A 249 2.40 -11.90 -17.88
C GLY A 249 2.68 -10.66 -17.04
N ALA A 250 2.75 -10.86 -15.72
CA ALA A 250 3.18 -9.85 -14.78
C ALA A 250 4.14 -10.46 -13.75
N ARG A 251 5.11 -9.67 -13.31
CA ARG A 251 6.11 -10.11 -12.33
C ARG A 251 6.21 -9.13 -11.19
N ILE A 252 6.46 -9.64 -9.99
CA ILE A 252 6.72 -8.82 -8.79
C ILE A 252 7.97 -9.34 -8.09
N ALA A 253 8.95 -8.47 -7.84
CA ALA A 253 10.16 -8.81 -7.09
C ALA A 253 10.31 -7.91 -5.86
N VAL A 254 10.91 -8.46 -4.81
CA VAL A 254 11.28 -7.72 -3.60
C VAL A 254 12.78 -7.88 -3.40
N GLU A 255 13.48 -6.75 -3.32
CA GLU A 255 14.93 -6.68 -3.19
C GLU A 255 15.32 -5.94 -1.91
N TRP A 256 16.04 -6.61 -1.03
CA TRP A 256 16.35 -6.08 0.30
C TRP A 256 17.44 -5.01 0.26
N ALA A 257 17.31 -3.94 1.05
CA ALA A 257 18.33 -2.90 1.16
C ALA A 257 19.70 -3.49 1.54
N PRO A 258 20.76 -3.30 0.74
CA PRO A 258 22.06 -3.95 0.99
C PRO A 258 22.63 -3.65 2.38
N GLY A 259 22.51 -2.40 2.84
CA GLY A 259 23.03 -1.98 4.14
C GLY A 259 22.23 -2.51 5.35
N ALA A 260 20.99 -2.97 5.16
CA ALA A 260 20.16 -3.54 6.22
C ALA A 260 20.15 -5.08 6.22
N GLY A 261 20.82 -5.71 5.25
CA GLY A 261 20.83 -7.16 5.08
C GLY A 261 19.48 -7.74 4.66
N VAL A 262 19.37 -9.07 4.71
CA VAL A 262 18.15 -9.82 4.39
C VAL A 262 17.36 -10.08 5.68
N PRO A 263 16.04 -9.83 5.72
CA PRO A 263 15.20 -10.16 6.87
C PRO A 263 15.19 -11.66 7.19
N GLU A 264 14.96 -12.02 8.45
CA GLU A 264 14.82 -13.42 8.87
C GLU A 264 13.67 -14.12 8.13
N GLY A 265 13.89 -15.37 7.72
CA GLY A 265 12.91 -16.17 6.97
C GLY A 265 12.71 -15.72 5.52
N CYS A 266 13.50 -14.77 5.00
CA CYS A 266 13.48 -14.34 3.60
C CYS A 266 14.75 -14.81 2.88
N ALA A 267 14.64 -15.10 1.58
CA ALA A 267 15.80 -15.42 0.74
C ALA A 267 16.49 -14.16 0.21
N ALA A 268 17.82 -14.20 0.08
CA ALA A 268 18.59 -13.20 -0.64
C ALA A 268 18.36 -13.40 -2.15
N GLY A 269 17.96 -12.35 -2.88
CA GLY A 269 17.83 -12.41 -4.35
C GLY A 269 16.72 -13.36 -4.83
N ALA A 270 15.53 -13.25 -4.23
CA ALA A 270 14.34 -13.97 -4.66
C ALA A 270 13.99 -13.66 -6.13
N GLU A 271 13.78 -14.71 -6.94
CA GLU A 271 13.30 -14.57 -8.30
C GLU A 271 11.94 -13.84 -8.30
N ALA A 272 11.70 -13.03 -9.33
CA ALA A 272 10.45 -12.31 -9.45
C ALA A 272 9.28 -13.31 -9.54
N VAL A 273 8.30 -13.16 -8.65
CA VAL A 273 7.11 -14.02 -8.66
C VAL A 273 6.26 -13.68 -9.88
N GLU A 274 6.03 -14.67 -10.73
CA GLU A 274 5.30 -14.52 -11.98
C GLU A 274 3.82 -14.90 -11.83
N PHE A 275 2.97 -14.10 -12.46
CA PHE A 275 1.54 -14.34 -12.60
C PHE A 275 1.14 -14.19 -14.07
N SER A 276 0.35 -15.14 -14.57
CA SER A 276 -0.12 -15.18 -15.96
C SER A 276 -1.64 -15.07 -16.04
N PRO A 277 -2.21 -14.74 -17.20
CA PRO A 277 -3.67 -14.72 -17.40
C PRO A 277 -4.37 -16.04 -17.00
N GLY A 278 -3.66 -17.17 -17.06
CA GLY A 278 -4.17 -18.46 -16.61
C GLY A 278 -4.36 -18.58 -15.08
N ASP A 279 -3.82 -17.66 -14.28
CA ASP A 279 -4.04 -17.61 -12.82
C ASP A 279 -5.35 -16.88 -12.45
N LEU A 280 -5.91 -16.09 -13.37
CA LEU A 280 -7.04 -15.20 -13.08
C LEU A 280 -8.30 -15.92 -12.56
N PRO A 281 -8.71 -17.11 -13.07
CA PRO A 281 -9.87 -17.82 -12.53
C PRO A 281 -9.67 -18.22 -11.06
N VAL A 282 -8.50 -18.76 -10.73
CA VAL A 282 -8.16 -19.23 -9.37
C VAL A 282 -8.10 -18.07 -8.39
N LEU A 283 -7.46 -16.96 -8.79
CA LEU A 283 -7.40 -15.74 -7.97
C LEU A 283 -8.81 -15.18 -7.67
N ARG A 284 -9.72 -15.21 -8.65
CA ARG A 284 -11.12 -14.77 -8.43
C ARG A 284 -11.85 -15.69 -7.47
N GLU A 285 -11.65 -17.00 -7.60
CA GLU A 285 -12.24 -17.98 -6.70
C GLU A 285 -11.74 -17.83 -5.27
N ALA A 286 -10.43 -17.66 -5.08
CA ALA A 286 -9.80 -17.39 -3.79
C ALA A 286 -10.37 -16.11 -3.15
N GLY A 287 -10.42 -15.00 -3.89
CA GLY A 287 -11.01 -13.74 -3.41
C GLY A 287 -12.48 -13.89 -3.01
N ALA A 288 -13.26 -14.66 -3.76
CA ALA A 288 -14.65 -14.96 -3.41
C ALA A 288 -14.78 -15.88 -2.19
N ARG A 289 -13.88 -16.86 -2.03
CA ARG A 289 -13.80 -17.76 -0.86
C ARG A 289 -13.50 -16.96 0.41
N TYR A 290 -12.48 -16.11 0.39
CA TYR A 290 -12.15 -15.25 1.53
C TYR A 290 -13.28 -14.34 1.96
N LEU A 291 -14.09 -13.84 1.02
CA LEU A 291 -15.27 -13.06 1.36
C LEU A 291 -16.36 -13.92 2.01
N ARG A 292 -16.62 -15.12 1.49
CA ARG A 292 -17.64 -16.03 2.03
C ARG A 292 -17.30 -16.54 3.42
N GLU A 293 -16.01 -16.73 3.69
CA GLU A 293 -15.49 -17.27 4.95
C GLU A 293 -15.10 -16.18 5.95
N GLU A 294 -15.44 -14.90 5.67
CA GLU A 294 -15.18 -13.81 6.61
C GLU A 294 -15.81 -14.13 7.99
N PRO A 295 -15.00 -14.23 9.05
CA PRO A 295 -15.51 -14.64 10.35
C PRO A 295 -16.45 -13.59 10.93
N SER A 296 -17.52 -14.06 11.58
CA SER A 296 -18.46 -13.19 12.28
C SER A 296 -17.86 -12.75 13.62
N VAL A 297 -17.63 -11.45 13.80
CA VAL A 297 -16.96 -10.91 14.99
C VAL A 297 -17.96 -10.24 15.92
N SER A 298 -17.88 -10.52 17.22
CA SER A 298 -18.67 -9.80 18.23
C SER A 298 -18.15 -8.38 18.38
N VAL A 299 -19.02 -7.38 18.18
CA VAL A 299 -18.66 -5.96 18.21
C VAL A 299 -19.59 -5.16 19.11
N ARG A 300 -19.05 -4.05 19.61
CA ARG A 300 -19.79 -3.01 20.34
C ARG A 300 -19.76 -1.75 19.49
N ILE A 301 -20.87 -1.46 18.81
CA ILE A 301 -20.98 -0.32 17.88
C ILE A 301 -21.65 0.84 18.59
N THR A 302 -21.11 2.04 18.43
CA THR A 302 -21.82 3.30 18.70
C THR A 302 -22.14 3.95 17.36
N GLY A 303 -23.41 4.25 17.10
CA GLY A 303 -23.82 4.78 15.81
C GLY A 303 -25.07 5.65 15.87
N ALA A 304 -25.18 6.58 14.94
CA ALA A 304 -26.36 7.42 14.76
C ALA A 304 -27.39 6.67 13.89
N VAL A 305 -28.66 6.73 14.29
CA VAL A 305 -29.75 6.17 13.50
C VAL A 305 -29.99 7.06 12.27
N VAL A 306 -29.85 6.48 11.08
CA VAL A 306 -30.07 7.19 9.80
C VAL A 306 -31.32 6.74 9.06
N ARG A 307 -31.81 5.53 9.33
CA ARG A 307 -33.04 5.02 8.74
C ARG A 307 -33.67 3.97 9.62
N MET A 308 -34.98 4.05 9.78
CA MET A 308 -35.78 3.04 10.46
C MET A 308 -36.92 2.59 9.56
N ARG A 309 -37.23 1.30 9.56
CA ARG A 309 -38.36 0.72 8.82
C ARG A 309 -38.98 -0.43 9.59
N ARG A 310 -40.30 -0.41 9.69
CA ARG A 310 -41.11 -1.46 10.31
C ARG A 310 -42.44 -1.57 9.57
N SER A 311 -42.95 -2.78 9.39
CA SER A 311 -44.16 -3.06 8.61
C SER A 311 -45.46 -2.73 9.34
N GLY A 312 -45.45 -2.66 10.68
CA GLY A 312 -46.62 -2.35 11.49
C GLY A 312 -46.28 -1.66 12.82
N PRO A 313 -47.30 -1.39 13.66
CA PRO A 313 -47.12 -0.73 14.95
C PRO A 313 -46.57 -1.65 16.05
N ARG A 314 -46.50 -2.97 15.82
CA ARG A 314 -45.93 -4.01 16.70
C ARG A 314 -44.91 -4.89 15.97
N GLY A 315 -44.05 -5.58 16.72
CA GLY A 315 -43.05 -6.51 16.19
C GLY A 315 -41.70 -5.88 15.82
N GLU A 316 -40.82 -6.72 15.28
CA GLU A 316 -39.44 -6.39 14.94
C GLU A 316 -39.35 -5.29 13.87
N GLY A 317 -38.29 -4.49 13.94
CA GLY A 317 -38.02 -3.43 12.98
C GLY A 317 -36.57 -3.45 12.50
N THR A 318 -36.36 -2.98 11.28
CA THR A 318 -35.03 -2.82 10.70
C THR A 318 -34.51 -1.42 10.91
N VAL A 319 -33.26 -1.31 11.35
CA VAL A 319 -32.57 -0.03 11.58
C VAL A 319 -31.25 -0.02 10.81
N ARG A 320 -30.96 1.10 10.14
CA ARG A 320 -29.65 1.39 9.57
C ARG A 320 -28.98 2.43 10.47
N LEU A 321 -27.80 2.08 10.96
CA LEU A 321 -26.94 2.99 11.70
C LEU A 321 -25.82 3.47 10.80
N ARG A 322 -25.47 4.75 10.92
CA ARG A 322 -24.15 5.26 10.57
C ARG A 322 -23.24 5.02 11.77
N VAL A 323 -22.24 4.18 11.62
CA VAL A 323 -21.32 3.85 12.71
C VAL A 323 -20.44 5.06 12.97
N LEU A 324 -20.27 5.43 14.22
CA LEU A 324 -19.40 6.51 14.68
C LEU A 324 -18.15 5.93 15.37
N ALA A 325 -18.30 4.82 16.09
CA ALA A 325 -17.21 4.15 16.79
C ALA A 325 -17.48 2.65 16.98
N GLY A 326 -16.42 1.88 17.25
CA GLY A 326 -16.49 0.47 17.63
C GLY A 326 -16.50 -0.55 16.49
N ALA A 327 -16.62 -0.08 15.23
CA ALA A 327 -16.30 -0.85 14.04
C ALA A 327 -15.89 0.09 12.91
N GLU A 328 -14.86 -0.27 12.15
CA GLU A 328 -14.40 0.49 10.97
C GLU A 328 -15.26 0.18 9.74
N ILE A 329 -16.55 0.50 9.80
CA ILE A 329 -17.50 0.38 8.69
C ILE A 329 -18.38 1.63 8.66
N PRO A 330 -18.83 2.12 7.50
CA PRO A 330 -19.60 3.37 7.44
C PRO A 330 -21.05 3.17 7.91
N HIS A 331 -21.65 2.05 7.55
CA HIS A 331 -23.04 1.74 7.85
C HIS A 331 -23.21 0.29 8.27
N VAL A 332 -24.17 0.04 9.18
CA VAL A 332 -24.58 -1.31 9.56
C VAL A 332 -26.10 -1.39 9.58
N ARG A 333 -26.64 -2.51 9.11
CA ARG A 333 -28.06 -2.84 9.21
C ARG A 333 -28.28 -3.84 10.34
N LEU A 334 -29.28 -3.61 11.15
CA LEU A 334 -29.69 -4.55 12.19
C LEU A 334 -31.20 -4.72 12.25
N THR A 335 -31.61 -5.86 12.77
CA THR A 335 -33.00 -6.12 13.15
C THR A 335 -33.07 -6.00 14.66
N LEU A 336 -34.01 -5.19 15.14
CA LEU A 336 -34.28 -4.96 16.55
C LEU A 336 -35.64 -5.53 16.90
N ASP A 337 -35.75 -6.07 18.11
CA ASP A 337 -37.03 -6.37 18.72
C ASP A 337 -37.85 -5.09 18.98
N GLU A 338 -39.08 -5.26 19.46
CA GLU A 338 -40.01 -4.15 19.66
C GLU A 338 -39.53 -3.13 20.70
N GLU A 339 -38.84 -3.55 21.76
CA GLU A 339 -38.36 -2.67 22.81
C GLU A 339 -37.15 -1.87 22.34
N ALA A 340 -36.14 -2.56 21.82
CA ALA A 340 -34.92 -1.94 21.29
C ALA A 340 -35.22 -1.02 20.10
N TYR A 341 -36.19 -1.36 19.25
CA TYR A 341 -36.63 -0.50 18.16
C TYR A 341 -37.23 0.82 18.69
N ARG A 342 -38.05 0.77 19.75
CA ARG A 342 -38.58 1.99 20.38
C ARG A 342 -37.48 2.84 20.99
N ILE A 343 -36.48 2.23 21.64
CA ILE A 343 -35.32 2.94 22.20
C ILE A 343 -34.55 3.67 21.09
N ALA A 344 -34.26 2.97 19.98
CA ALA A 344 -33.57 3.57 18.84
C ALA A 344 -34.38 4.73 18.21
N GLY A 345 -35.70 4.61 18.17
CA GLY A 345 -36.59 5.66 17.68
C GLY A 345 -36.54 6.91 18.56
N HIS A 346 -36.61 6.75 19.88
CA HIS A 346 -36.48 7.88 20.81
C HIS A 346 -35.10 8.53 20.69
N ALA A 347 -34.02 7.74 20.67
CA ALA A 347 -32.66 8.24 20.51
C ALA A 347 -32.50 9.05 19.21
N HIS A 348 -33.08 8.59 18.10
CA HIS A 348 -33.08 9.32 16.83
C HIS A 348 -33.79 10.68 16.95
N LEU A 349 -34.97 10.72 17.58
CA LEU A 349 -35.74 11.95 17.75
C LEU A 349 -35.03 13.00 18.62
N VAL A 350 -34.27 12.55 19.64
CA VAL A 350 -33.49 13.45 20.50
C VAL A 350 -32.06 13.66 20.00
N GLY A 351 -31.70 13.17 18.82
CA GLY A 351 -30.38 13.37 18.20
C GLY A 351 -29.23 12.62 18.89
N LEU A 352 -29.51 11.60 19.70
CA LEU A 352 -28.51 10.82 20.42
C LEU A 352 -28.09 9.57 19.63
N PRO A 353 -26.78 9.25 19.59
CA PRO A 353 -26.33 7.96 19.07
C PRO A 353 -26.75 6.81 20.00
N VAL A 354 -26.86 5.62 19.44
CA VAL A 354 -27.13 4.38 20.18
C VAL A 354 -25.87 3.51 20.23
N ARG A 355 -25.65 2.88 21.38
CA ARG A 355 -24.69 1.80 21.54
C ARG A 355 -25.40 0.47 21.45
N VAL A 356 -24.83 -0.46 20.72
CA VAL A 356 -25.39 -1.80 20.48
C VAL A 356 -24.29 -2.86 20.56
N HIS A 357 -24.64 -4.07 20.97
CA HIS A 357 -23.79 -5.25 20.93
C HIS A 357 -24.36 -6.25 19.94
N GLY A 358 -23.51 -7.00 19.26
CA GLY A 358 -23.95 -8.09 18.39
C GLY A 358 -22.81 -8.68 17.58
N ARG A 359 -23.11 -9.65 16.73
CA ARG A 359 -22.17 -10.26 15.79
C ARG A 359 -22.25 -9.56 14.45
N LEU A 360 -21.12 -9.01 14.01
CA LEU A 360 -20.98 -8.36 12.71
C LEU A 360 -20.74 -9.43 11.65
N GLU A 361 -21.70 -9.54 10.74
CA GLU A 361 -21.67 -10.43 9.58
C GLU A 361 -21.51 -9.61 8.29
N SER A 362 -20.83 -10.21 7.31
CA SER A 362 -20.72 -9.69 5.95
C SER A 362 -21.56 -10.58 5.04
N ARG A 363 -22.63 -10.03 4.45
CA ARG A 363 -23.48 -10.75 3.49
C ARG A 363 -23.80 -9.87 2.29
N GLY A 364 -23.29 -10.25 1.11
CA GLY A 364 -23.66 -9.64 -0.17
C GLY A 364 -23.36 -8.14 -0.25
N GLY A 365 -22.23 -7.69 0.31
CA GLY A 365 -21.82 -6.27 0.30
C GLY A 365 -22.46 -5.39 1.38
N PHE A 366 -23.44 -5.91 2.15
CA PHE A 366 -23.99 -5.22 3.30
C PHE A 366 -23.45 -5.78 4.61
N ARG A 367 -23.14 -4.87 5.54
CA ARG A 367 -22.78 -5.21 6.92
C ARG A 367 -24.06 -5.39 7.73
N LYS A 368 -24.25 -6.58 8.30
CA LYS A 368 -25.40 -6.91 9.14
C LYS A 368 -24.93 -7.17 10.57
N LEU A 369 -25.61 -6.60 11.56
CA LEU A 369 -25.43 -6.98 12.96
C LEU A 369 -26.53 -7.98 13.34
N THR A 370 -26.14 -9.16 13.82
CA THR A 370 -27.03 -10.23 14.29
C THR A 370 -26.87 -10.46 15.80
N GLY A 371 -27.86 -11.08 16.43
CA GLY A 371 -27.86 -11.30 17.89
C GLY A 371 -27.75 -9.98 18.67
N VAL A 372 -28.48 -8.96 18.22
CA VAL A 372 -28.34 -7.61 18.78
C VAL A 372 -28.88 -7.56 20.21
N SER A 373 -28.10 -6.96 21.11
CA SER A 373 -28.47 -6.75 22.50
C SER A 373 -27.89 -5.44 23.04
N GLY A 374 -28.38 -5.02 24.21
CA GLY A 374 -27.83 -3.86 24.93
C GLY A 374 -27.97 -2.54 24.16
N VAL A 375 -29.12 -2.31 23.52
CA VAL A 375 -29.40 -1.06 22.80
C VAL A 375 -29.64 0.05 23.81
N VAL A 376 -28.70 0.98 23.92
CA VAL A 376 -28.76 2.07 24.91
C VAL A 376 -28.39 3.41 24.25
N PRO A 377 -29.17 4.49 24.45
CA PRO A 377 -28.79 5.83 24.00
C PRO A 377 -27.53 6.30 24.74
N VAL A 378 -26.60 6.94 24.02
CA VAL A 378 -25.36 7.47 24.60
C VAL A 378 -25.38 8.98 24.53
N GLN A 379 -25.13 9.62 25.67
CA GLN A 379 -24.83 11.05 25.72
C GLN A 379 -23.44 11.27 25.14
N VAL A 380 -23.39 11.94 24.00
CA VAL A 380 -22.17 12.39 23.35
C VAL A 380 -22.36 13.88 23.16
N ASP A 381 -21.46 14.70 23.70
CA ASP A 381 -21.57 16.14 23.49
C ASP A 381 -21.44 16.48 21.99
N GLU A 382 -21.92 17.66 21.61
CA GLU A 382 -22.03 18.03 20.20
C GLU A 382 -20.66 18.13 19.52
N ALA A 383 -19.63 18.54 20.26
CA ALA A 383 -18.26 18.64 19.76
C ALA A 383 -17.62 17.26 19.54
N GLU A 384 -17.87 16.31 20.43
CA GLU A 384 -17.42 14.92 20.35
C GLU A 384 -18.13 14.20 19.19
N ARG A 385 -19.43 14.45 19.02
CA ARG A 385 -20.21 13.95 17.88
C ARG A 385 -19.67 14.50 16.56
N ASP A 386 -19.41 15.80 16.48
CA ASP A 386 -18.89 16.45 15.28
C ASP A 386 -17.44 16.03 14.97
N ARG A 387 -16.60 15.82 16.00
CA ARG A 387 -15.28 15.20 15.84
C ARG A 387 -15.37 13.78 15.29
N LEU A 388 -16.28 12.96 15.82
CA LEU A 388 -16.49 11.60 15.32
C LEU A 388 -17.00 11.61 13.87
N LEU A 389 -17.90 12.54 13.52
CA LEU A 389 -18.40 12.73 12.16
C LEU A 389 -17.30 13.17 11.19
N LYS A 390 -16.49 14.16 11.58
CA LYS A 390 -15.38 14.66 10.77
C LYS A 390 -14.31 13.59 10.56
N SER A 391 -14.01 12.82 11.61
CA SER A 391 -13.13 11.65 11.54
C SER A 391 -13.67 10.54 10.63
N LEU A 392 -14.93 10.56 10.21
CA LEU A 392 -15.49 9.61 9.24
C LEU A 392 -15.60 10.19 7.84
N GLN A 393 -15.78 11.50 7.68
CA GLN A 393 -15.80 12.16 6.36
C GLN A 393 -14.41 12.27 5.74
N GLU A 394 -13.38 12.59 6.52
CA GLU A 394 -11.97 12.52 6.06
C GLU A 394 -11.58 11.09 5.62
N ASN A 395 -12.35 10.09 6.04
CA ASN A 395 -12.23 8.69 5.64
C ASN A 395 -12.92 8.35 4.31
N LEU A 396 -13.93 9.14 3.93
CA LEU A 396 -14.82 8.92 2.78
C LEU A 396 -14.43 9.78 1.57
N ASP A 397 -13.89 10.98 1.78
CA ASP A 397 -13.46 11.85 0.67
C ASP A 397 -12.27 11.21 -0.10
N PHE A 398 -11.45 10.41 0.60
CA PHE A 398 -10.42 9.56 -0.01
C PHE A 398 -10.99 8.39 -0.86
N PHE A 399 -12.28 8.10 -0.73
CA PHE A 399 -12.97 7.01 -1.42
C PHE A 399 -13.62 7.46 -2.74
N GLU A 400 -14.08 8.71 -2.85
CA GLU A 400 -14.67 9.23 -4.10
C GLU A 400 -13.59 9.61 -5.12
N GLU A 401 -12.44 10.13 -4.69
CA GLU A 401 -11.36 10.53 -5.60
C GLU A 401 -10.63 9.35 -6.28
N ALA A 402 -10.81 8.11 -5.78
CA ALA A 402 -10.18 6.91 -6.32
C ALA A 402 -11.13 5.97 -7.10
N CYS A 403 -12.43 6.31 -7.17
CA CYS A 403 -13.43 5.52 -7.90
C CYS A 403 -14.38 6.37 -8.77
N GLY A 404 -14.09 7.66 -8.95
CA GLY A 404 -14.77 8.52 -9.92
C GLY A 404 -14.16 8.40 -11.31
N GLY A 405 -14.50 7.34 -12.02
CA GLY A 405 -14.26 7.18 -13.46
C GLY A 405 -15.23 6.13 -13.98
N ASP A 406 -16.26 6.60 -14.69
CA ASP A 406 -17.41 5.85 -15.21
C ASP A 406 -17.11 4.47 -15.80
#